data_AF-A0A1F4WMK5-F1
#
_entry.id   AF-A0A1F4WMK5-F1
#
_cell.length_a   1.000
_cell.length_b   1.000
_cell.length_c   1.000
_cell.angle_alpha   90.00
_cell.angle_beta   90.00
_cell.angle_gamma   90.00
#
_symmetry.space_group_name_H-M   'P 1'
#
loop_
_entity.id
_entity.type
_entity.pdbx_description
1 polymer ?
#
loop_
_entity_poly.entity_id
_entity_poly.type
_entity_poly.pdbx_seq_one_letter_code
_entity_poly.pdbx_strand_id
1 'polypeptide(L)'
;MAKTQIGLEENLTGALAYVLGFVSGIFFLLTEKENRFVRFHAMQSTVLTGGYFVLNFVIGYIPVVNVLWLVISVPLGLALLVLWLYLMYQAYQGKEYKLPVVGDIAEKQLGKLKV
;
A
#
# COMPACT_ATOMS: atom_id res chain seq x y z
N MET A 1 -6.56 -9.21 19.47
CA MET A 1 -6.68 -8.37 18.26
C MET A 1 -8.12 -7.93 18.13
N ALA A 2 -8.36 -6.69 17.74
CA ALA A 2 -9.72 -6.18 17.56
C ALA A 2 -10.36 -6.77 16.29
N LYS A 3 -11.69 -6.94 16.31
CA LYS A 3 -12.45 -7.24 15.09
C LYS A 3 -12.68 -5.97 14.28
N THR A 4 -12.67 -6.10 12.97
CA THR A 4 -12.89 -5.03 12.00
C THR A 4 -14.37 -4.92 11.62
N GLN A 5 -14.75 -3.87 10.89
CA GLN A 5 -16.14 -3.66 10.44
C GLN A 5 -16.64 -4.79 9.52
N ILE A 6 -15.73 -5.52 8.87
CA ILE A 6 -16.05 -6.70 8.06
C ILE A 6 -15.97 -8.02 8.84
N GLY A 7 -15.76 -7.98 10.16
CA GLY A 7 -15.81 -9.14 11.07
C GLY A 7 -14.54 -9.99 11.14
N LEU A 8 -13.46 -9.59 10.45
CA LEU A 8 -12.16 -10.26 10.47
C LEU A 8 -11.24 -9.69 11.55
N GLU A 9 -10.16 -10.39 11.87
CA GLU A 9 -9.10 -9.85 12.73
C GLU A 9 -8.35 -8.71 12.03
N GLU A 10 -7.92 -7.70 12.79
CA GLU A 10 -7.26 -6.50 12.25
C GLU A 10 -5.94 -6.78 11.53
N ASN A 11 -5.13 -7.73 12.01
CA ASN A 11 -3.87 -8.16 11.37
C ASN A 11 -4.13 -8.79 10.00
N LEU A 12 -5.11 -9.69 9.92
CA LEU A 12 -5.52 -10.32 8.68
C LEU A 12 -6.07 -9.27 7.71
N THR A 13 -6.94 -8.38 8.20
CA THR A 13 -7.51 -7.30 7.39
C THR A 13 -6.43 -6.32 6.89
N GLY A 14 -5.46 -5.98 7.74
CA GLY A 14 -4.30 -5.17 7.37
C GLY A 14 -3.43 -5.82 6.30
N ALA A 15 -3.22 -7.14 6.38
CA ALA A 15 -2.53 -7.88 5.33
C ALA A 15 -3.35 -7.91 4.02
N LEU A 16 -4.66 -8.16 4.10
CA LEU A 16 -5.56 -8.14 2.95
C LEU A 16 -5.59 -6.79 2.24
N ALA A 17 -5.33 -5.70 2.94
CA ALA A 17 -5.25 -4.37 2.35
C ALA A 17 -4.13 -4.22 1.30
N TYR A 18 -3.14 -5.11 1.31
CA TYR A 18 -2.09 -5.16 0.31
C TYR A 18 -2.36 -6.10 -0.86
N VAL A 19 -3.23 -7.11 -0.74
CA VAL A 19 -3.32 -8.25 -1.68
C VAL A 19 -3.58 -7.84 -3.13
N LEU A 20 -4.41 -6.83 -3.37
CA LEU A 20 -4.67 -6.27 -4.71
C LEU A 20 -4.02 -4.89 -4.88
N GLY A 21 -2.99 -4.60 -4.09
CA GLY A 21 -2.33 -3.31 -4.00
C GLY A 21 -3.31 -2.20 -3.65
N PHE A 22 -3.32 -1.15 -4.46
CA PHE A 22 -4.11 0.05 -4.22
C PHE A 22 -5.61 -0.22 -4.36
N VAL A 23 -6.01 -1.27 -5.08
CA VAL A 23 -7.43 -1.64 -5.20
C VAL A 23 -7.96 -2.11 -3.85
N SER A 24 -7.29 -3.07 -3.21
CA SER A 24 -7.65 -3.51 -1.85
C SER A 24 -7.43 -2.39 -0.83
N GLY A 25 -6.36 -1.62 -0.96
CA GLY A 25 -6.08 -0.48 -0.09
C GLY A 25 -7.23 0.54 -0.09
N ILE A 26 -7.68 0.97 -1.27
CA ILE A 26 -8.81 1.90 -1.40
C ILE A 26 -10.09 1.27 -0.85
N PHE A 27 -10.36 0.00 -1.17
CA PHE A 27 -11.52 -0.71 -0.64
C PHE A 27 -11.57 -0.64 0.89
N PHE A 28 -10.48 -0.96 1.58
CA PHE A 28 -10.43 -0.90 3.04
C PHE A 28 -10.44 0.52 3.60
N LEU A 29 -9.91 1.52 2.91
CA LEU A 29 -10.10 2.92 3.34
C LEU A 29 -11.57 3.37 3.29
N LEU A 30 -12.32 2.83 2.33
CA LEU A 30 -13.75 3.12 2.17
C LEU A 30 -14.62 2.33 3.15
N THR A 31 -14.28 1.08 3.44
CA THR A 31 -15.09 0.18 4.27
C THR A 31 -14.70 0.12 5.73
N GLU A 32 -13.46 0.45 6.10
CA GLU A 32 -12.99 0.43 7.49
C GLU A 32 -12.78 1.87 7.99
N LYS A 33 -13.62 2.32 8.91
CA LYS A 33 -13.61 3.71 9.44
C LYS A 33 -12.94 3.86 10.79
N GLU A 34 -13.03 2.85 11.64
CA GLU A 34 -12.63 2.95 13.04
C GLU A 34 -11.25 2.33 13.29
N ASN A 35 -10.93 1.23 12.60
CA ASN A 35 -9.69 0.53 12.88
C ASN A 35 -8.47 1.26 12.28
N ARG A 36 -7.75 2.00 13.13
CA ARG A 36 -6.55 2.77 12.79
C ARG A 36 -5.43 1.92 12.17
N PHE A 37 -5.25 0.69 12.65
CA PHE A 37 -4.23 -0.23 12.13
C PHE A 37 -4.52 -0.64 10.67
N VAL A 38 -5.75 -1.08 10.40
CA VAL A 38 -6.19 -1.44 9.04
C VAL A 38 -6.12 -0.23 8.11
N ARG A 39 -6.59 0.94 8.58
CA ARG A 39 -6.57 2.18 7.80
C ARG A 39 -5.13 2.61 7.46
N PHE A 40 -4.18 2.46 8.38
CA PHE A 40 -2.77 2.70 8.11
C PHE A 40 -2.24 1.80 6.99
N HIS A 41 -2.42 0.48 7.11
CA HIS A 41 -1.95 -0.46 6.09
C HIS A 41 -2.64 -0.27 4.74
N ALA A 42 -3.95 0.04 4.74
CA ALA A 42 -4.72 0.36 3.56
C ALA A 42 -4.22 1.62 2.85
N MET A 43 -3.90 2.69 3.60
CA MET A 43 -3.30 3.89 3.04
C MET A 43 -1.87 3.64 2.54
N GLN A 44 -1.02 2.97 3.33
CA GLN A 44 0.35 2.65 2.93
C GLN A 44 0.36 1.77 1.67
N SER A 45 -0.53 0.79 1.55
CA SER A 45 -0.73 -0.01 0.34
C SER A 45 -1.13 0.84 -0.87
N THR A 46 -2.11 1.72 -0.69
CA THR A 46 -2.63 2.62 -1.72
C THR A 46 -1.54 3.53 -2.26
N VAL A 47 -0.79 4.20 -1.36
CA VAL A 47 0.29 5.12 -1.75
C VAL A 47 1.42 4.36 -2.42
N LEU A 48 1.87 3.23 -1.87
CA LEU A 48 3.00 2.47 -2.41
C LEU A 48 2.71 1.96 -3.84
N THR A 49 1.63 1.19 -3.98
CA THR A 49 1.35 0.49 -5.23
C THR A 49 0.65 1.39 -6.25
N GLY A 50 -0.18 2.34 -5.80
CA GLY A 50 -0.78 3.36 -6.66
C GLY A 50 0.27 4.34 -7.18
N GLY A 51 1.22 4.75 -6.33
CA GLY A 51 2.36 5.56 -6.75
C GLY A 51 3.23 4.85 -7.78
N TYR A 52 3.53 3.56 -7.57
CA TYR A 52 4.26 2.75 -8.54
C TYR A 52 3.49 2.56 -9.87
N PHE A 53 2.18 2.37 -9.81
CA PHE A 53 1.33 2.29 -11.00
C PHE A 53 1.37 3.60 -11.81
N VAL A 54 1.16 4.74 -11.14
CA VAL A 54 1.22 6.07 -11.77
C VAL A 54 2.60 6.34 -12.37
N LEU A 55 3.67 5.97 -11.67
CA LEU A 55 5.04 6.12 -12.17
C LEU A 55 5.24 5.36 -13.50
N ASN A 56 4.87 4.08 -13.54
CA ASN A 56 4.99 3.27 -14.75
C ASN A 56 4.08 3.78 -15.88
N PHE A 57 2.86 4.19 -15.53
CA PHE A 57 1.92 4.76 -16.49
C PHE A 57 2.52 6.01 -17.15
N VAL A 58 2.98 6.99 -16.36
CA VAL A 58 3.56 8.25 -16.87
C VAL A 58 4.80 7.99 -17.72
N ILE A 59 5.72 7.14 -17.28
CA ILE A 59 6.95 6.85 -18.03
C ILE A 59 6.64 6.15 -19.36
N GLY A 60 5.62 5.28 -19.40
CA GLY A 60 5.18 4.61 -20.63
C GLY A 60 4.77 5.56 -21.76
N TYR A 61 4.37 6.79 -21.46
CA TYR A 61 4.02 7.81 -22.46
C TYR A 61 5.22 8.65 -22.93
N ILE A 62 6.43 8.45 -22.39
CA ILE A 62 7.62 9.21 -22.78
C ILE A 62 8.49 8.34 -23.72
N PRO A 63 8.44 8.55 -25.05
CA PRO A 63 9.04 7.61 -26.01
C PRO A 63 10.55 7.41 -25.85
N VAL A 64 11.26 8.47 -25.45
CA VAL A 64 12.73 8.48 -25.35
C VAL A 64 13.22 7.82 -24.04
N VAL A 65 12.39 7.80 -22.99
CA VAL A 65 12.78 7.28 -21.66
C VAL A 65 12.51 5.77 -21.54
N ASN A 66 11.68 5.21 -22.42
CA ASN A 66 11.23 3.82 -22.39
C ASN A 66 12.39 2.80 -22.35
N VAL A 67 13.41 2.95 -23.21
CA VAL A 67 14.49 1.94 -23.32
C VAL A 67 15.31 1.82 -22.03
N LEU A 68 15.68 2.94 -21.41
CA LEU A 68 16.42 2.94 -20.14
C LEU A 68 15.53 2.49 -18.98
N TRP A 69 14.24 2.86 -19.02
CA TRP A 69 13.27 2.43 -18.02
C TRP A 69 13.09 0.92 -18.00
N LEU A 70 13.06 0.24 -19.15
CA LEU A 70 12.91 -1.23 -19.21
C LEU A 70 13.99 -1.98 -18.43
N VAL A 71 15.22 -1.45 -18.40
CA VAL A 71 16.34 -2.06 -17.66
C VAL A 71 16.19 -1.81 -16.15
N ILE A 72 15.70 -0.63 -15.75
CA ILE A 72 15.55 -0.22 -14.35
C ILE A 72 14.28 -0.79 -13.72
N SER A 73 13.21 -0.95 -14.51
CA SER A 73 11.88 -1.33 -14.03
C SER A 73 11.84 -2.75 -13.49
N VAL A 74 12.64 -3.67 -14.06
CA VAL A 74 12.72 -5.07 -13.62
C VAL A 74 13.28 -5.20 -12.21
N PRO A 75 14.52 -4.74 -11.89
CA PRO A 75 15.04 -4.84 -10.53
C PRO A 75 14.21 -4.01 -9.54
N LEU A 76 13.69 -2.85 -9.96
CA LEU A 76 12.79 -2.04 -9.13
C LEU A 76 11.50 -2.81 -8.80
N GLY A 77 10.89 -3.47 -9.78
CA GLY A 77 9.69 -4.27 -9.60
C GLY A 77 9.91 -5.45 -8.66
N LEU A 78 11.06 -6.13 -8.77
CA LEU A 78 11.44 -7.20 -7.85
C LEU A 78 11.66 -6.69 -6.41
N ALA A 79 12.36 -5.57 -6.26
CA ALA A 79 12.54 -4.94 -4.94
C ALA A 79 11.20 -4.54 -4.33
N LEU A 80 10.29 -3.99 -5.14
CA LEU A 80 8.95 -3.62 -4.71
C LEU A 80 8.11 -4.85 -4.34
N LEU A 81 8.22 -5.94 -5.09
CA LEU A 81 7.54 -7.21 -4.80
C LEU A 81 7.98 -7.77 -3.44
N VAL A 82 9.29 -7.81 -3.18
CA VAL A 82 9.85 -8.26 -1.90
C VAL A 82 9.36 -7.36 -0.75
N LEU A 83 9.42 -6.04 -0.94
CA LEU A 83 8.93 -5.09 0.05
C LEU A 83 7.43 -5.25 0.31
N TRP A 84 6.63 -5.44 -0.74
CA TRP A 84 5.18 -5.62 -0.65
C TRP A 84 4.80 -6.89 0.12
N LEU A 85 5.47 -8.01 -0.16
CA LEU A 85 5.32 -9.26 0.60
C LEU A 85 5.76 -9.09 2.06
N TYR A 86 6.85 -8.37 2.30
CA TYR A 86 7.32 -8.06 3.66
C TYR A 86 6.28 -7.25 4.44
N LEU A 87 5.68 -6.21 3.83
CA LEU A 87 4.64 -5.41 4.47
C LEU A 87 3.38 -6.24 4.77
N MET A 88 2.95 -7.11 3.86
CA MET A 88 1.87 -8.06 4.12
C MET A 88 2.17 -8.95 5.33
N TYR A 89 3.38 -9.50 5.38
CA TYR A 89 3.82 -10.33 6.49
C TYR A 89 3.86 -9.56 7.81
N GLN A 90 4.38 -8.32 7.83
CA GLN A 90 4.38 -7.49 9.04
C GLN A 90 2.95 -7.18 9.50
N ALA A 91 2.06 -6.83 8.58
CA ALA A 91 0.66 -6.57 8.90
C ALA A 91 -0.02 -7.82 9.48
N TYR A 92 0.22 -9.01 8.90
CA TYR A 92 -0.29 -10.28 9.40
C TYR A 92 0.23 -10.62 10.80
N GLN A 93 1.46 -10.22 11.12
CA GLN A 93 2.04 -10.32 12.46
C GLN A 93 1.56 -9.23 13.43
N GLY A 94 0.60 -8.39 13.03
CA GLY A 94 0.06 -7.30 13.83
C GLY A 94 1.03 -6.12 14.01
N LYS A 95 2.05 -6.00 13.15
CA LYS A 95 3.06 -4.94 13.23
C LYS A 95 2.77 -3.85 12.20
N GLU A 96 2.60 -2.63 12.71
CA GLU A 96 2.47 -1.42 11.90
C GLU A 96 3.86 -0.98 11.38
N TYR A 97 4.42 -1.75 10.43
CA TYR A 97 5.72 -1.40 9.84
C TYR A 97 5.57 -0.17 8.94
N LYS A 98 6.05 0.98 9.43
CA LYS A 98 5.97 2.26 8.75
C LYS A 98 7.18 2.48 7.85
N LEU A 99 6.93 2.61 6.54
CA LEU A 99 7.97 3.03 5.60
C LEU A 99 8.31 4.50 5.81
N PRO A 100 9.60 4.92 5.77
CA PRO A 100 9.99 6.30 6.04
C PRO A 100 9.23 7.33 5.19
N VAL A 101 9.18 7.14 3.87
CA VAL A 101 8.51 8.09 2.97
C VAL A 101 7.03 7.75 2.80
N VAL A 102 6.74 6.51 2.40
CA VAL A 102 5.36 6.08 2.10
C VAL A 102 4.48 6.08 3.35
N GLY A 103 5.02 5.66 4.49
CA GLY A 103 4.31 5.63 5.76
C GLY A 103 4.05 7.02 6.33
N ASP A 104 4.99 7.96 6.19
CA ASP A 104 4.76 9.37 6.53
C ASP A 104 3.65 9.99 5.66
N ILE A 105 3.67 9.71 4.35
CA ILE A 105 2.58 10.13 3.46
C ILE A 105 1.26 9.49 3.91
N ALA A 106 1.27 8.21 4.27
CA ALA A 106 0.07 7.50 4.68
C ALA A 106 -0.56 8.12 5.94
N GLU A 107 0.22 8.36 7.00
CA GLU A 107 -0.25 9.04 8.20
C GLU A 107 -0.79 10.44 7.90
N LYS A 108 -0.06 11.21 7.09
CA LYS A 108 -0.46 12.57 6.72
C LYS A 108 -1.80 12.58 5.97
N GLN A 109 -2.03 11.63 5.06
CA GLN A 109 -3.28 11.54 4.32
C GLN A 109 -4.43 11.08 5.23
N LEU A 110 -4.18 10.13 6.12
CA LEU A 110 -5.18 9.70 7.11
C LEU A 110 -5.60 10.84 8.04
N GLY A 111 -4.66 11.71 8.44
CA GLY A 111 -4.96 12.90 9.23
C GLY A 111 -5.86 13.93 8.52
N LYS A 112 -5.92 13.90 7.18
CA LYS A 112 -6.81 14.73 6.35
C LYS A 112 -8.14 14.05 6.08
N LEU A 113 -8.14 12.73 5.95
CA LEU A 113 -9.31 11.88 5.73
C LEU A 113 -10.12 11.65 7.01
N LYS A 114 -10.32 12.69 7.83
CA LYS A 114 -11.22 12.64 9.00
C LYS A 114 -12.67 12.46 8.53
N VAL A 115 -12.99 11.22 8.16
CA VAL A 115 -14.32 10.64 7.95
C VAL A 115 -14.43 9.50 8.95
#